data_AF-A0A520CHI4-F1
#
_entry.id   AF-A0A520CHI4-F1
#
_cell.length_a   1.000
_cell.length_b   1.000
_cell.length_c   1.000
_cell.angle_alpha   90.00
_cell.angle_beta   90.00
_cell.angle_gamma   90.00
#
_symmetry.space_group_name_H-M   'P 1'
#
loop_
_entity.id
_entity.type
_entity.pdbx_description
1 polymer ?
#
loop_
_entity_poly.entity_id
_entity_poly.type
_entity_poly.pdbx_seq_one_letter_code
_entity_poly.pdbx_strand_id
1 'polypeptide(L)' 'FLVHAKDDKTVPVENSILLNEALKKKGIDTEMYLYEKGGHGFGLVNKTSDVDWFNLLADWLKKEKF' A
#
# COMPACT_ATOMS: atom_id res chain seq x y z
N PHE A 1 4.97 2.27 -5.30
CA PHE A 1 4.21 2.35 -4.03
C PHE A 1 3.09 1.31 -4.00
N LEU A 2 2.82 0.68 -2.86
CA LEU A 2 1.75 -0.31 -2.64
C LEU A 2 0.98 0.06 -1.36
N VAL A 3 -0.34 -0.07 -1.38
CA VAL A 3 -1.18 0.07 -0.19
C VAL A 3 -2.19 -1.07 -0.10
N HIS A 4 -2.45 -1.58 1.10
CA HIS A 4 -3.44 -2.65 1.33
C HIS A 4 -3.91 -2.61 2.79
N ALA A 5 -5.15 -3.01 3.08
CA ALA A 5 -5.62 -3.32 4.43
C ALA A 5 -5.38 -4.79 4.78
N LYS A 6 -4.82 -5.07 5.96
CA LYS A 6 -4.56 -6.43 6.44
C LYS A 6 -5.84 -7.25 6.69
N ASP A 7 -6.96 -6.57 6.94
CA ASP A 7 -8.26 -7.19 7.16
C ASP A 7 -9.12 -7.31 5.89
N ASP A 8 -8.54 -7.11 4.69
CA ASP A 8 -9.22 -7.41 3.43
C ASP A 8 -9.52 -8.92 3.34
N LYS A 9 -10.80 -9.27 3.40
CA LYS A 9 -11.30 -10.65 3.32
C LYS A 9 -11.63 -11.10 1.89
N THR A 10 -11.61 -10.18 0.93
CA THR A 10 -11.89 -10.45 -0.49
C THR A 10 -10.60 -10.74 -1.23
N VAL A 11 -9.56 -9.94 -0.99
CA VAL A 11 -8.24 -10.09 -1.57
C VAL A 11 -7.22 -10.15 -0.44
N PRO A 12 -6.58 -11.31 -0.17
CA PRO A 12 -5.62 -11.44 0.92
C PRO A 12 -4.43 -10.48 0.75
N VAL A 13 -4.00 -9.87 1.85
CA VAL A 13 -2.89 -8.89 1.90
C VAL A 13 -1.58 -9.47 1.35
N GLU A 14 -1.42 -10.79 1.41
CA GLU A 14 -0.29 -11.55 0.87
C GLU A 14 -0.03 -11.25 -0.61
N ASN A 15 -1.05 -10.89 -1.40
CA ASN A 15 -0.87 -10.49 -2.79
C ASN A 15 0.08 -9.29 -2.91
N SER A 16 -0.11 -8.25 -2.09
CA SER A 16 0.77 -7.07 -2.09
C SER A 16 2.16 -7.40 -1.52
N ILE A 17 2.23 -8.25 -0.50
CA ILE A 17 3.50 -8.66 0.11
C ILE A 17 4.35 -9.44 -0.90
N LEU A 18 3.78 -10.43 -1.58
CA LEU A 18 4.47 -11.24 -2.58
C LEU A 18 4.96 -10.39 -3.77
N LEU A 19 4.15 -9.43 -4.23
CA LEU A 19 4.57 -8.50 -5.29
C LEU A 19 5.74 -7.62 -4.83
N ASN A 20 5.65 -7.06 -3.63
CA ASN A 20 6.73 -6.25 -3.05
C ASN A 20 8.04 -7.05 -2.94
N GLU A 21 7.98 -8.29 -2.45
CA GLU A 21 9.14 -9.17 -2.36
C GLU A 21 9.73 -9.52 -3.73
N ALA A 22 8.87 -9.80 -4.72
CA ALA A 22 9.32 -10.12 -6.08
C ALA A 22 10.03 -8.94 -6.76
N LEU A 23 9.55 -7.70 -6.54
CA LEU A 23 10.18 -6.48 -7.04
C LEU A 23 11.52 -6.22 -6.34
N LYS A 24 11.56 -6.34 -5.01
CA LYS A 24 12.80 -6.20 -4.23
C LYS A 24 13.87 -7.22 -4.66
N LYS A 25 13.49 -8.47 -4.93
CA LYS A 25 14.41 -9.51 -5.46
C LYS A 25 15.03 -9.13 -6.81
N LYS A 26 14.39 -8.24 -7.59
CA LYS A 26 14.91 -7.72 -8.86
C LYS A 26 15.66 -6.40 -8.71
N GLY A 27 15.88 -5.92 -7.48
CA GLY A 27 16.52 -4.63 -7.22
C GLY A 27 15.66 -3.44 -7.60
N ILE A 28 14.33 -3.62 -7.70
CA ILE A 28 13.40 -2.52 -7.96
C ILE A 28 12.95 -1.96 -6.62
N ASP A 29 13.19 -0.67 -6.40
CA ASP A 29 12.81 0.03 -5.18
C ASP A 29 11.29 0.17 -5.08
N THR A 30 10.77 -0.19 -3.91
CA THR A 30 9.34 -0.15 -3.60
C THR A 30 9.10 0.38 -2.20
N GLU A 31 8.00 1.12 -2.05
CA GLU A 31 7.44 1.51 -0.77
C GLU A 31 6.07 0.85 -0.59
N MET A 32 5.76 0.39 0.62
CA MET A 32 4.52 -0.32 0.93
C MET A 32 3.98 0.15 2.28
N TYR A 33 2.69 0.50 2.31
CA TYR A 33 1.96 0.82 3.53
C TYR A 33 0.81 -0.15 3.74
N LEU A 34 0.76 -0.80 4.91
CA LEU A 34 -0.28 -1.77 5.25
C LEU A 34 -1.13 -1.24 6.41
N TYR A 35 -2.41 -0.97 6.16
CA TYR A 35 -3.36 -0.61 7.22
C TYR A 35 -3.70 -1.84 8.08
N GLU A 36 -3.93 -1.64 9.38
CA GLU A 36 -4.49 -2.70 10.24
C GLU A 36 -5.94 -3.03 9.87
N LYS A 37 -6.72 -2.01 9.51
CA LYS A 37 -8.14 -2.12 9.13
C LYS A 37 -8.46 -1.27 7.93
N GLY A 38 -9.49 -1.66 7.18
CA GLY A 38 -10.05 -0.91 6.05
C GLY A 38 -10.96 -1.76 5.16
N GLY A 39 -10.79 -3.09 5.20
CA GLY A 39 -11.50 -4.03 4.35
C GLY A 39 -11.18 -3.85 2.87
N HIS A 40 -11.98 -4.52 2.03
CA HIS A 40 -11.83 -4.41 0.59
C HIS A 40 -12.36 -3.07 0.06
N GLY A 41 -11.61 -2.45 -0.85
CA GLY A 41 -12.11 -1.31 -1.62
C GLY A 41 -12.34 -0.03 -0.79
N PHE A 42 -11.49 0.26 0.20
CA PHE A 42 -11.60 1.48 1.03
C PHE A 42 -11.46 2.80 0.24
N GLY A 43 -11.00 2.75 -1.03
CA GLY A 43 -10.93 3.91 -1.91
C GLY A 43 -9.84 4.91 -1.51
N LEU A 44 -10.03 6.19 -1.83
CA LEU A 44 -9.06 7.25 -1.48
C LEU A 44 -8.99 7.50 0.03
N VAL A 45 -10.10 7.33 0.76
CA VAL A 45 -10.18 7.65 2.19
C VAL A 45 -10.54 6.41 2.98
N ASN A 46 -9.58 5.89 3.73
CA ASN A 46 -9.82 4.80 4.66
C ASN A 46 -10.39 5.35 5.98
N LYS A 47 -11.68 5.13 6.25
CA LYS A 47 -12.37 5.64 7.45
C LYS A 47 -11.93 4.99 8.77
N THR A 48 -11.12 3.93 8.73
CA THR A 48 -10.67 3.23 9.93
C THR A 48 -9.26 3.63 10.38
N SER A 49 -8.68 4.66 9.77
CA SER A 49 -7.35 5.16 10.10
C SER A 49 -7.24 6.65 9.83
N ASP A 50 -6.49 7.37 10.67
CA ASP A 50 -6.15 8.78 10.44
C ASP A 50 -4.98 8.97 9.46
N VAL A 51 -4.34 7.88 9.05
CA VAL A 51 -3.25 7.93 8.07
C VAL A 51 -3.84 8.05 6.67
N ASP A 52 -3.45 9.09 5.94
CA ASP A 52 -3.81 9.30 4.54
C ASP A 52 -2.76 8.67 3.62
N TRP A 53 -3.05 7.48 3.10
CA TRP A 53 -2.15 6.78 2.18
C TRP A 53 -1.92 7.54 0.88
N PHE A 54 -2.86 8.40 0.46
CA PHE A 54 -2.72 9.15 -0.78
C PHE A 54 -1.66 10.24 -0.62
N ASN A 55 -1.55 10.84 0.56
CA ASN A 55 -0.42 11.74 0.87
C ASN A 55 0.91 10.97 0.95
N LEU A 56 0.93 9.75 1.52
CA LEU A 56 2.13 8.90 1.49
C LEU A 56 2.56 8.58 0.04
N LEU A 57 1.60 8.27 -0.84
CA LEU A 57 1.86 8.09 -2.27
C LEU A 57 2.42 9.37 -2.89
N ALA A 58 1.82 10.53 -2.61
CA ALA A 58 2.27 11.81 -3.17
C ALA A 58 3.70 12.15 -2.74
N ASP A 59 4.07 11.87 -1.49
CA ASP A 59 5.42 12.09 -1.00
C ASP A 59 6.42 11.08 -1.60
N TRP A 60 6.00 9.83 -1.81
CA TRP A 60 6.79 8.86 -2.57
C TRP A 60 7.02 9.32 -4.02
N LEU A 61 5.99 9.82 -4.72
CA LEU A 61 6.13 10.32 -6.09
C LEU A 61 7.14 11.48 -6.18
N LYS A 62 7.08 12.44 -5.25
CA LYS A 62 8.06 13.53 -5.19
C LYS A 62 9.49 13.01 -4.98
N LYS A 63 9.67 12.00 -4.11
CA LYS A 63 10.97 11.35 -3.88
C LYS A 63 11.50 10.67 -5.15
N GLU A 64 10.61 10.01 -5.91
CA GLU A 64 10.92 9.40 -7.20
C GLU A 64 11.01 10.42 -8.35
N LYS A 65 10.84 11.71 -8.07
CA LYS A 65 10.90 12.84 -9.02
C LYS A 65 9.80 12.81 -10.09
N PHE A 66 8.59 12.41 -9.71
CA PHE A 66 7.36 12.48 -10.51
C PHE A 66 6.42 13.59 -10.02
#